data_AF-A0A971TD59-F1
#
_entry.id   AF-A0A971TD59-F1
#
_cell.length_a   1.000
_cell.length_b   1.000
_cell.length_c   1.000
_cell.angle_alpha   90.00
_cell.angle_beta   90.00
_cell.angle_gamma   90.00
#
_symmetry.space_group_name_H-M   'P 1'
#
loop_
_entity.id
_entity.type
_entity.pdbx_description
1 polymer ?
#
loop_
_entity_poly.entity_id
_entity_poly.type
_entity_poly.pdbx_seq_one_letter_code
_entity_poly.pdbx_strand_id
1 'polypeptide(L)'
;MDWHFDNTYVRELPWLGAAMQPIAVAQPRIIYVGEQLAHELRLDPAWLASEAGAQVVAGSAVPEGAEPISQAYAGHQFGYFSPRLGDGRAHLLGEVVDVEGRRRDIALKGSGRTVFSRGGDGRAAIGPILREVLVSEAMAAIGVRTTRALAAAETGEHVWRDGRPERGAVLMRVADSHLRVGTL
;
A
#
# COMPACT_ATOMS: atom_id res chain seq x y z
N MET A 1 -1.77 18.87 2.01
CA MET A 1 -2.71 18.32 1.03
C MET A 1 -3.78 17.60 1.83
N ASP A 2 -5.05 17.92 1.60
CA ASP A 2 -6.16 17.17 2.20
C ASP A 2 -6.43 15.93 1.36
N TRP A 3 -6.47 14.76 2.00
CA TRP A 3 -6.70 13.46 1.37
C TRP A 3 -8.17 13.02 1.45
N HIS A 4 -9.02 13.74 2.19
CA HIS A 4 -10.41 13.40 2.42
C HIS A 4 -10.61 11.97 2.95
N PHE A 5 -9.85 11.61 3.98
CA PHE A 5 -9.99 10.31 4.65
C PHE A 5 -11.34 10.15 5.35
N ASP A 6 -11.91 8.96 5.25
CA ASP A 6 -13.05 8.48 6.02
C ASP A 6 -12.85 6.97 6.29
N ASN A 7 -12.20 6.69 7.41
CA ASN A 7 -11.65 5.37 7.76
C ASN A 7 -12.70 4.45 8.40
N THR A 8 -13.65 3.95 7.59
CA THR A 8 -14.63 2.94 8.02
C THR A 8 -13.98 1.67 8.55
N TYR A 9 -12.89 1.17 7.97
CA TYR A 9 -12.27 -0.09 8.38
C TYR A 9 -11.80 -0.04 9.82
N VAL A 10 -11.08 1.02 10.21
CA VAL A 10 -10.58 1.17 11.59
C VAL A 10 -11.72 1.49 12.55
N ARG A 11 -12.69 2.30 12.11
CA ARG A 11 -13.84 2.71 12.94
C ARG A 11 -14.79 1.56 13.24
N GLU A 12 -15.07 0.71 12.26
CA GLU A 12 -16.11 -0.32 12.33
C GLU A 12 -15.55 -1.72 12.54
N LEU A 13 -14.31 -1.99 12.10
CA LEU A 13 -13.67 -3.31 12.16
C LEU A 13 -12.28 -3.26 12.83
N PRO A 14 -12.07 -2.54 13.96
CA PRO A 14 -10.76 -2.40 14.57
C PRO A 14 -10.13 -3.73 14.99
N TRP A 15 -10.95 -4.76 15.24
CA TRP A 15 -10.50 -6.11 15.60
C TRP A 15 -9.94 -6.93 14.43
N LEU A 16 -10.13 -6.48 13.18
CA LEU A 16 -9.63 -7.16 11.97
C LEU A 16 -8.23 -6.68 11.55
N GLY A 17 -7.42 -6.28 12.52
CA GLY A 17 -6.06 -5.85 12.28
C GLY A 17 -5.35 -5.41 13.54
N ALA A 18 -4.24 -4.74 13.33
CA ALA A 18 -3.49 -4.07 14.38
C ALA A 18 -3.13 -2.67 13.90
N ALA A 19 -3.45 -1.65 14.71
CA ALA A 19 -3.01 -0.28 14.46
C ALA A 19 -1.47 -0.25 14.45
N MET A 20 -0.90 0.04 13.29
CA MET A 20 0.53 -0.10 13.03
C MET A 20 0.96 1.00 12.08
N GLN A 21 1.98 1.75 12.47
CA GLN A 21 2.54 2.79 11.63
C GLN A 21 3.51 2.19 10.60
N PRO A 22 3.51 2.69 9.35
CA PRO A 22 4.60 2.46 8.41
C PRO A 22 5.97 2.77 9.03
N ILE A 23 7.00 2.07 8.57
CA ILE A 23 8.38 2.29 9.00
C ILE A 23 9.07 3.21 7.99
N ALA A 24 9.50 4.38 8.46
CA ALA A 24 10.23 5.35 7.66
C ALA A 24 11.45 4.75 6.96
N VAL A 25 11.84 5.39 5.86
CA VAL A 25 12.94 4.98 4.99
C VAL A 25 13.95 6.11 4.83
N ALA A 26 15.17 5.77 4.43
CA ALA A 26 16.30 6.68 4.46
C ALA A 26 16.20 7.83 3.46
N GLN A 27 15.90 7.54 2.19
CA GLN A 27 15.91 8.53 1.10
C GLN A 27 14.78 8.24 0.11
N PRO A 28 13.53 8.60 0.46
CA PRO A 28 12.40 8.31 -0.40
C PRO A 28 12.46 9.12 -1.70
N ARG A 29 12.24 8.45 -2.83
CA ARG A 29 12.23 9.09 -4.15
C ARG A 29 11.14 8.49 -5.03
N ILE A 30 10.27 9.34 -5.58
CA ILE A 30 9.20 8.91 -6.48
C ILE A 30 9.78 8.27 -7.75
N ILE A 31 9.20 7.14 -8.14
CA ILE A 31 9.52 6.41 -9.38
C ILE A 31 8.33 6.29 -10.33
N TYR A 32 7.10 6.46 -9.82
CA TYR A 32 5.87 6.41 -10.62
C TYR A 32 4.76 7.20 -9.92
N VAL A 33 3.94 7.90 -10.72
CA VAL A 33 2.67 8.52 -10.30
C VAL A 33 1.63 8.22 -11.38
N GLY A 34 0.50 7.66 -10.98
CA GLY A 34 -0.67 7.45 -11.84
C GLY A 34 -1.55 8.69 -11.85
N GLU A 35 -1.26 9.64 -12.74
CA GLU A 35 -1.90 10.97 -12.74
C GLU A 35 -3.42 10.92 -12.86
N GLN A 36 -3.94 10.09 -13.77
CA GLN A 36 -5.39 9.92 -13.94
C GLN A 36 -6.05 9.42 -12.64
N LEU A 37 -5.45 8.42 -11.99
CA LEU A 37 -5.97 7.88 -10.74
C LEU A 37 -5.85 8.90 -9.59
N ALA A 38 -4.79 9.70 -9.56
CA ALA A 38 -4.67 10.79 -8.60
C ALA A 38 -5.85 11.76 -8.71
N HIS A 39 -6.19 12.20 -9.94
CA HIS A 39 -7.34 13.06 -10.17
C HIS A 39 -8.67 12.39 -9.78
N GLU A 40 -8.87 11.11 -10.12
CA GLU A 40 -10.05 10.34 -9.68
C GLU A 40 -10.19 10.35 -8.14
N LEU A 41 -9.08 10.33 -7.41
CA LEU A 41 -9.04 10.34 -5.94
C LEU A 41 -9.00 11.74 -5.33
N ARG A 42 -9.19 12.81 -6.11
CA ARG A 42 -9.08 14.21 -5.66
C ARG A 42 -7.68 14.60 -5.16
N LEU A 43 -6.65 13.90 -5.62
CA LEU A 43 -5.26 14.16 -5.29
C LEU A 43 -4.55 14.94 -6.40
N ASP A 44 -3.60 15.78 -6.00
CA ASP A 44 -2.74 16.50 -6.93
C ASP A 44 -1.53 15.62 -7.33
N PRO A 45 -1.40 15.20 -8.60
CA PRO A 45 -0.26 14.40 -9.05
C PRO A 45 1.08 15.14 -8.93
N ALA A 46 1.11 16.47 -9.06
CA ALA A 46 2.34 17.25 -8.89
C ALA A 46 2.80 17.23 -7.43
N TRP A 47 1.85 17.32 -6.49
CA TRP A 47 2.14 17.13 -5.07
C TRP A 47 2.62 15.71 -4.76
N LEU A 48 2.00 14.67 -5.34
CA LEU A 48 2.47 13.28 -5.17
C LEU A 48 3.90 13.08 -5.70
N ALA A 49 4.28 13.78 -6.77
CA ALA A 49 5.64 13.75 -7.32
C ALA A 49 6.67 14.57 -6.53
N SER A 50 6.24 15.38 -5.56
CA SER A 50 7.13 16.23 -4.74
C SER A 50 7.90 15.43 -3.69
N GLU A 51 8.87 16.08 -3.01
CA GLU A 51 9.56 15.50 -1.86
C GLU A 51 8.60 15.14 -0.72
N ALA A 52 7.60 15.98 -0.44
CA ALA A 52 6.58 15.69 0.56
C ALA A 52 5.70 14.50 0.15
N GLY A 53 5.36 14.41 -1.13
CA GLY A 53 4.66 13.26 -1.70
C GLY A 53 5.48 11.98 -1.57
N ALA A 54 6.79 12.03 -1.86
CA ALA A 54 7.71 10.92 -1.69
C ALA A 54 7.72 10.38 -0.26
N GLN A 55 7.73 11.26 0.75
CA GLN A 55 7.66 10.86 2.16
C GLN A 55 6.39 10.07 2.47
N VAL A 56 5.23 10.50 1.94
CA VAL A 56 3.96 9.79 2.16
C VAL A 56 3.89 8.47 1.36
N VAL A 57 4.28 8.48 0.09
CA VAL A 57 4.27 7.29 -0.77
C VAL A 57 5.22 6.20 -0.26
N ALA A 58 6.34 6.58 0.36
CA ALA A 58 7.26 5.64 0.97
C ALA A 58 6.88 5.21 2.40
N GLY A 59 5.85 5.81 3.00
CA GLY A 59 5.47 5.55 4.38
C GLY A 59 6.42 6.14 5.43
N SER A 60 7.17 7.18 5.08
CA SER A 60 7.97 7.97 6.04
C SER A 60 7.17 9.09 6.69
N ALA A 61 6.05 9.49 6.11
CA ALA A 61 5.10 10.42 6.69
C ALA A 61 3.68 9.87 6.53
N VAL A 62 2.83 10.14 7.53
CA VAL A 62 1.42 9.78 7.50
C VAL A 62 0.62 11.06 7.29
N PRO A 63 -0.21 11.15 6.23
CA PRO A 63 -0.99 12.34 5.98
C PRO A 63 -2.05 12.54 7.06
N GLU A 64 -2.45 13.80 7.27
CA GLU A 64 -3.51 14.14 8.22
C GLU A 64 -4.81 13.38 7.88
N GLY A 65 -5.49 12.87 8.92
CA GLY A 65 -6.71 12.08 8.79
C GLY A 65 -6.51 10.60 8.49
N ALA A 66 -5.31 10.15 8.12
CA ALA A 66 -5.03 8.72 7.97
C ALA A 66 -4.95 8.01 9.32
N GLU A 67 -5.45 6.77 9.37
CA GLU A 67 -5.38 5.89 10.54
C GLU A 67 -4.78 4.53 10.12
N PRO A 68 -3.43 4.42 10.09
CA PRO A 68 -2.80 3.24 9.54
C PRO A 68 -3.07 1.95 10.33
N ILE A 69 -3.43 0.90 9.61
CA ILE A 69 -3.70 -0.44 10.15
C ILE A 69 -3.08 -1.52 9.26
N SER A 70 -2.54 -2.57 9.88
CA SER A 70 -2.20 -3.81 9.17
C SER A 70 -3.33 -4.81 9.37
N GLN A 71 -3.93 -5.31 8.29
CA GLN A 71 -5.10 -6.19 8.38
C GLN A 71 -4.70 -7.60 8.79
N ALA A 72 -5.53 -8.22 9.63
CA ALA A 72 -5.43 -9.62 9.98
C ALA A 72 -6.26 -10.47 9.02
N TYR A 73 -5.71 -11.61 8.59
CA TYR A 73 -6.46 -12.61 7.82
C TYR A 73 -5.78 -13.98 7.96
N ALA A 74 -6.49 -15.02 7.59
CA ALA A 74 -5.99 -16.39 7.46
C ALA A 74 -5.99 -16.81 5.99
N GLY A 75 -5.67 -18.07 5.68
CA GLY A 75 -5.88 -18.56 4.32
C GLY A 75 -5.30 -19.94 4.07
N HIS A 76 -5.78 -20.56 2.99
CA HIS A 76 -5.22 -21.80 2.48
C HIS A 76 -4.07 -21.49 1.51
N GLN A 77 -2.84 -21.87 1.88
CA GLN A 77 -1.69 -21.76 1.01
C GLN A 77 -1.35 -23.15 0.47
N PHE A 78 -1.45 -23.33 -0.85
CA PHE A 78 -1.18 -24.61 -1.53
C PHE A 78 -1.97 -25.79 -0.94
N GLY A 79 -3.24 -25.57 -0.58
CA GLY A 79 -4.13 -26.59 -0.02
C GLY A 79 -4.06 -26.75 1.51
N TYR A 80 -3.09 -26.14 2.18
CA TYR A 80 -2.94 -26.23 3.64
C TYR A 80 -3.44 -24.97 4.33
N PHE A 81 -4.21 -25.14 5.40
CA PHE A 81 -4.71 -24.03 6.18
C PHE A 81 -3.58 -23.38 6.99
N SER A 82 -3.37 -22.08 6.78
CA SER A 82 -2.54 -21.24 7.62
C SER A 82 -3.45 -20.39 8.50
N PRO A 83 -3.53 -20.68 9.82
CA PRO A 83 -4.45 -19.99 10.72
C PRO A 83 -4.08 -18.53 10.97
N ARG A 84 -2.86 -18.10 10.62
CA ARG A 84 -2.38 -16.75 10.84
C ARG A 84 -1.53 -16.26 9.67
N LEU A 85 -2.14 -15.45 8.82
CA LEU A 85 -1.49 -14.61 7.82
C LEU A 85 -1.54 -13.15 8.28
N GLY A 86 -2.12 -12.26 7.49
CA GLY A 86 -2.15 -10.83 7.72
C GLY A 86 -1.20 -10.05 6.80
N ASP A 87 -1.33 -8.73 6.85
CA ASP A 87 -0.51 -7.79 6.10
C ASP A 87 0.94 -7.77 6.62
N GLY A 88 1.74 -8.76 6.23
CA GLY A 88 3.10 -8.93 6.75
C GLY A 88 4.13 -7.94 6.20
N ARG A 89 3.75 -7.09 5.25
CA ARG A 89 4.60 -6.03 4.66
C ARG A 89 3.76 -4.87 4.14
N ALA A 90 2.57 -4.67 4.69
CA ALA A 90 1.66 -3.67 4.20
C ALA A 90 0.91 -2.96 5.34
N HIS A 91 0.54 -1.71 5.07
CA HIS A 91 -0.32 -0.91 5.92
C HIS A 91 -1.41 -0.32 5.02
N LEU A 92 -2.67 -0.51 5.39
CA LEU A 92 -3.75 0.33 4.91
C LEU A 92 -3.56 1.68 5.61
N LEU A 93 -3.24 2.75 4.88
CA LEU A 93 -3.16 4.10 5.45
C LEU A 93 -4.53 4.59 5.89
N GLY A 94 -5.55 4.22 5.14
CA GLY A 94 -6.92 4.62 5.38
C GLY A 94 -7.74 4.48 4.10
N GLU A 95 -8.91 5.11 4.12
CA GLU A 95 -9.88 5.08 3.03
C GLU A 95 -10.21 6.51 2.62
N VAL A 96 -10.15 6.81 1.33
CA VAL A 96 -10.47 8.13 0.78
C VAL A 96 -11.77 8.09 -0.02
N VAL A 97 -12.44 9.23 -0.18
CA VAL A 97 -13.65 9.36 -1.00
C VAL A 97 -13.30 9.99 -2.35
N ASP A 98 -13.52 9.25 -3.43
CA ASP A 98 -13.18 9.64 -4.80
C ASP A 98 -14.13 10.74 -5.36
N VAL A 99 -13.85 11.24 -6.57
CA VAL A 99 -14.70 12.27 -7.23
C VAL A 99 -16.14 11.82 -7.48
N GLU A 100 -16.40 10.52 -7.54
CA GLU A 100 -17.74 9.92 -7.69
C GLU A 100 -18.41 9.60 -6.34
N GLY A 101 -17.76 9.92 -5.22
CA GLY A 101 -18.29 9.63 -3.89
C GLY A 101 -18.08 8.19 -3.44
N ARG A 102 -17.25 7.40 -4.15
CA ARG A 102 -16.93 6.03 -3.76
C ARG A 102 -15.74 6.00 -2.81
N ARG A 103 -15.80 5.10 -1.84
CA ARG A 103 -14.69 4.85 -0.92
C ARG A 103 -13.62 4.00 -1.60
N ARG A 104 -12.36 4.35 -1.39
CA ARG A 104 -11.19 3.66 -1.94
C ARG A 104 -10.14 3.48 -0.86
N ASP A 105 -9.69 2.25 -0.66
CA ASP A 105 -8.57 1.92 0.21
C ASP A 105 -7.27 2.50 -0.36
N ILE A 106 -6.43 3.10 0.49
CA ILE A 106 -5.06 3.47 0.17
C ILE A 106 -4.11 2.59 0.99
N ALA A 107 -3.42 1.64 0.34
CA ALA A 107 -2.52 0.71 1.01
C ALA A 107 -1.07 0.87 0.55
N LEU A 108 -0.12 0.91 1.48
CA LEU A 108 1.31 0.86 1.19
C LEU A 108 1.81 -0.58 1.27
N LYS A 109 2.45 -1.06 0.20
CA LYS A 109 3.11 -2.37 0.14
C LYS A 109 4.62 -2.19 0.13
N GLY A 110 5.32 -2.84 1.05
CA GLY A 110 6.76 -2.69 1.28
C GLY A 110 7.11 -1.65 2.37
N SER A 111 6.10 -1.10 3.04
CA SER A 111 6.20 -0.03 4.04
C SER A 111 6.71 -0.46 5.42
N GLY A 112 7.34 -1.63 5.54
CA GLY A 112 7.96 -2.09 6.79
C GLY A 112 7.26 -3.28 7.44
N ARG A 113 7.88 -3.73 8.54
CA ARG A 113 7.44 -4.90 9.30
C ARG A 113 6.19 -4.59 10.10
N THR A 114 5.38 -5.62 10.28
CA THR A 114 4.16 -5.62 11.07
C THR A 114 4.18 -6.82 12.01
N VAL A 115 3.20 -6.90 12.90
CA VAL A 115 2.99 -8.10 13.73
C VAL A 115 2.71 -9.36 12.89
N PHE A 116 2.38 -9.21 11.60
CA PHE A 116 2.08 -10.30 10.65
C PHE A 116 3.27 -10.69 9.76
N SER A 117 4.46 -10.09 9.92
CA SER A 117 5.61 -10.33 9.02
C SER A 117 6.19 -11.74 9.05
N ARG A 118 5.93 -12.54 10.11
CA ARG A 118 6.34 -13.96 10.23
C ARG A 118 7.82 -14.24 9.87
N GLY A 119 8.72 -13.34 10.28
CA GLY A 119 10.16 -13.42 10.02
C GLY A 119 10.65 -12.68 8.77
N GLY A 120 9.74 -12.18 7.92
CA GLY A 120 10.08 -11.29 6.82
C GLY A 120 10.52 -9.89 7.29
N ASP A 121 11.27 -9.21 6.43
CA ASP A 121 11.77 -7.84 6.66
C ASP A 121 10.72 -6.75 6.44
N GLY A 122 9.51 -7.10 5.96
CA GLY A 122 8.44 -6.14 5.72
C GLY A 122 8.70 -5.19 4.54
N ARG A 123 9.78 -5.38 3.79
CA ARG A 123 10.18 -4.52 2.67
C ARG A 123 9.92 -5.20 1.32
N ALA A 124 9.91 -4.41 0.25
CA ALA A 124 9.80 -4.92 -1.12
C ALA A 124 10.98 -4.45 -1.97
N ALA A 125 11.43 -5.29 -2.89
CA ALA A 125 12.42 -4.91 -3.89
C ALA A 125 11.74 -4.14 -5.04
N ILE A 126 12.49 -3.28 -5.71
CA ILE A 126 11.99 -2.44 -6.80
C ILE A 126 11.40 -3.23 -7.97
N GLY A 127 12.01 -4.38 -8.32
CA GLY A 127 11.56 -5.19 -9.46
C GLY A 127 10.10 -5.68 -9.33
N PRO A 128 9.73 -6.36 -8.23
CA PRO A 128 8.34 -6.71 -7.94
C PRO A 128 7.36 -5.54 -7.92
N ILE A 129 7.79 -4.38 -7.38
CA ILE A 129 6.95 -3.17 -7.30
C ILE A 129 6.63 -2.64 -8.70
N LEU A 130 7.64 -2.44 -9.55
CA LEU A 130 7.45 -1.97 -10.93
C LEU A 130 6.61 -2.95 -11.75
N ARG A 131 6.79 -4.26 -11.55
CA ARG A 131 5.97 -5.27 -12.21
C ARG A 131 4.50 -5.18 -11.81
N GLU A 132 4.21 -4.95 -10.53
CA GLU A 132 2.83 -4.78 -10.06
C GLU A 132 2.20 -3.53 -10.67
N VAL A 133 2.91 -2.39 -10.71
CA VAL A 133 2.44 -1.18 -11.39
C VAL A 133 2.07 -1.47 -12.85
N LEU A 134 2.99 -2.06 -13.62
CA LEU A 134 2.77 -2.32 -15.04
C LEU A 134 1.59 -3.25 -15.28
N VAL A 135 1.51 -4.36 -14.54
CA VAL A 135 0.45 -5.36 -14.73
C VAL A 135 -0.90 -4.82 -14.26
N SER A 136 -0.96 -4.14 -13.12
CA SER A 136 -2.21 -3.60 -12.59
C SER A 136 -2.82 -2.56 -13.52
N GLU A 137 -2.01 -1.61 -13.99
CA GLU A 137 -2.49 -0.55 -14.86
C GLU A 137 -2.81 -1.06 -16.27
N ALA A 138 -2.04 -2.02 -16.79
CA ALA A 138 -2.38 -2.67 -18.05
C ALA A 138 -3.72 -3.41 -17.98
N MET A 139 -3.98 -4.17 -16.90
CA MET A 139 -5.26 -4.84 -16.68
C MET A 139 -6.42 -3.84 -16.62
N ALA A 140 -6.25 -2.73 -15.90
CA ALA A 140 -7.26 -1.69 -15.80
C ALA A 140 -7.56 -1.05 -17.17
N ALA A 141 -6.51 -0.74 -17.95
CA ALA A 141 -6.64 -0.14 -19.27
C ALA A 141 -7.41 -1.02 -20.28
N ILE A 142 -7.36 -2.35 -20.13
CA ILE A 142 -8.12 -3.30 -20.96
C ILE A 142 -9.47 -3.70 -20.34
N GLY A 143 -9.92 -3.01 -19.29
CA GLY A 143 -11.23 -3.24 -18.65
C GLY A 143 -11.29 -4.44 -17.70
N VAL A 144 -10.15 -5.02 -17.32
CA VAL A 144 -10.11 -6.09 -16.34
C VAL A 144 -10.05 -5.49 -14.93
N ARG A 145 -11.02 -5.86 -14.09
CA ARG A 145 -11.07 -5.43 -12.67
C ARG A 145 -9.80 -5.86 -11.94
N THR A 146 -9.15 -4.91 -11.30
CA THR A 146 -7.86 -5.08 -10.64
C THR A 146 -7.66 -3.99 -9.58
N THR A 147 -6.79 -4.24 -8.61
CA THR A 147 -6.26 -3.15 -7.76
C THR A 147 -5.45 -2.20 -8.64
N ARG A 148 -5.42 -0.92 -8.32
CA ARG A 148 -4.68 0.09 -9.07
C ARG A 148 -3.39 0.51 -8.37
N ALA A 149 -2.44 1.04 -9.12
CA ALA A 149 -1.22 1.64 -8.60
C ALA A 149 -1.34 3.18 -8.66
N LEU A 150 -1.34 3.85 -7.51
CA LEU A 150 -1.39 5.31 -7.45
C LEU A 150 0.00 5.93 -7.56
N ALA A 151 0.96 5.40 -6.82
CA ALA A 151 2.33 5.88 -6.86
C ALA A 151 3.30 4.79 -6.39
N ALA A 152 4.57 4.93 -6.73
CA ALA A 152 5.63 4.12 -6.15
C ALA A 152 6.84 4.98 -5.84
N ALA A 153 7.58 4.61 -4.79
CA ALA A 153 8.79 5.29 -4.36
C ALA A 153 9.92 4.29 -4.06
N GLU A 154 11.14 4.62 -4.44
CA GLU A 154 12.33 4.00 -3.88
C GLU A 154 12.55 4.47 -2.44
N THR A 155 13.22 3.63 -1.64
CA THR A 155 13.41 3.86 -0.21
C THR A 155 14.78 4.47 0.15
N GLY A 156 15.74 4.39 -0.77
CA GLY A 156 17.15 4.65 -0.48
C GLY A 156 17.84 3.51 0.29
N GLU A 157 17.11 2.45 0.63
CA GLU A 157 17.61 1.29 1.36
C GLU A 157 17.80 0.09 0.43
N HIS A 158 18.68 -0.84 0.80
CA HIS A 158 18.80 -2.14 0.13
C HIS A 158 18.02 -3.20 0.89
N VAL A 159 17.38 -4.11 0.15
CA VAL A 159 16.68 -5.30 0.64
C VAL A 159 17.37 -6.54 0.13
N TRP A 160 17.56 -7.54 0.98
CA TRP A 160 18.27 -8.76 0.60
C TRP A 160 17.31 -9.77 -0.05
N ARG A 161 17.53 -10.12 -1.32
CA ARG A 161 16.70 -11.10 -2.05
C ARG A 161 17.63 -12.02 -2.82
N ASP A 162 17.35 -13.32 -2.78
CA ASP A 162 18.10 -14.34 -3.54
C ASP A 162 19.64 -14.24 -3.39
N GLY A 163 20.11 -13.91 -2.18
CA GLY A 163 21.54 -13.81 -1.86
C GLY A 163 22.23 -12.51 -2.29
N ARG A 164 21.50 -11.51 -2.79
CA ARG A 164 22.06 -10.23 -3.25
C ARG A 164 21.29 -9.02 -2.72
N PRO A 165 21.93 -7.84 -2.63
CA PRO A 165 21.23 -6.60 -2.33
C PRO A 165 20.44 -6.14 -3.55
N GLU A 166 19.18 -5.80 -3.36
CA GLU A 166 18.33 -5.12 -4.34
C GLU A 166 17.84 -3.79 -3.78
N ARG A 167 17.52 -2.81 -4.64
CA ARG A 167 16.97 -1.53 -4.16
C ARG A 167 15.56 -1.74 -3.60
N GLY A 168 15.31 -1.20 -2.41
CA GLY A 168 14.01 -1.25 -1.77
C GLY A 168 13.04 -0.23 -2.36
N ALA A 169 11.77 -0.59 -2.47
CA ALA A 169 10.70 0.28 -2.94
C ALA A 169 9.38 0.01 -2.20
N VAL A 170 8.48 1.00 -2.26
CA VAL A 170 7.12 0.96 -1.73
C VAL A 170 6.14 1.26 -2.86
N LEU A 171 5.02 0.53 -2.88
CA LEU A 171 3.90 0.77 -3.77
C LEU A 171 2.72 1.30 -2.97
N MET A 172 2.16 2.43 -3.39
CA MET A 172 0.87 2.92 -2.94
C MET A 172 -0.21 2.39 -3.88
N ARG A 173 -1.03 1.50 -3.33
CA ARG A 173 -2.03 0.71 -4.04
C ARG A 173 -3.44 1.17 -3.66
N VAL A 174 -4.34 1.10 -4.62
CA VAL A 174 -5.72 1.56 -4.49
C VAL A 174 -6.68 0.44 -4.85
N ALA A 175 -7.74 0.27 -4.06
CA ALA A 175 -8.79 -0.70 -4.33
C ALA A 175 -10.14 -0.23 -3.76
N ASP A 176 -11.25 -0.84 -4.20
CA ASP A 176 -12.52 -0.69 -3.47
C ASP A 176 -12.45 -1.33 -2.08
N SER A 177 -11.65 -2.39 -1.94
CA SER A 177 -11.42 -3.07 -0.67
C SER A 177 -10.20 -4.00 -0.75
N HIS A 178 -9.49 -4.14 0.36
CA HIS A 178 -8.44 -5.13 0.60
C HIS A 178 -8.92 -6.38 1.35
N LEU A 179 -10.23 -6.51 1.58
CA LEU A 179 -10.82 -7.75 2.09
C LEU A 179 -10.48 -8.92 1.17
N ARG A 180 -10.19 -10.07 1.77
CA ARG A 180 -9.94 -11.33 1.06
C ARG A 180 -10.91 -12.38 1.54
N VAL A 181 -11.01 -13.49 0.80
CA VAL A 181 -11.72 -14.71 1.27
C VAL A 181 -11.20 -15.19 2.63
N GLY A 182 -9.92 -14.92 2.93
CA GLY A 182 -9.32 -15.24 4.22
C GLY A 182 -9.57 -14.23 5.34
N THR A 183 -10.25 -13.12 5.05
CA THR A 183 -10.71 -12.16 6.05
C THR A 183 -12.04 -12.65 6.63
N LEU A 184 -12.15 -12.65 7.96
CA LEU A 184 -13.34 -13.07 8.71
C LEU A 184 -13.93 -11.87 9.44
#